data_AF-A0A1Y4RWZ1-F1
#
_entry.id   AF-A0A1Y4RWZ1-F1
#
_cell.length_a   1.000
_cell.length_b   1.000
_cell.length_c   1.000
_cell.angle_alpha   90.00
_cell.angle_beta   90.00
_cell.angle_gamma   90.00
#
_symmetry.space_group_name_H-M   'P 1'
#
loop_
_entity.id
_entity.type
_entity.pdbx_description
1 polymer ?
#
loop_
_entity_poly.entity_id
_entity_poly.type
_entity_poly.pdbx_seq_one_letter_code
_entity_poly.pdbx_strand_id
1 'polypeptide(L)'
;KNYNVALINPKTTDLNRRMDGGITKNDKLDTLNICDILSLNKLKKPYRLTSSKKFDLYEQKQLTRLHHSLKEQINVLSNRLQKCIDLVFPEYNALFKSKYGKVYMSILKQFGSAKTIAQADIRTLRKCFDITGRGNRISLTAEKLKESAKTSVGISSLADEMQIKHLIAHIELLNDQLKEIDKKIEEFSTDLNSPIISVPGISHFSG
;
A
#
# COMPACT_ATOMS: atom_id res chain seq x y z
N LYS A 1 -34.10 -3.18 -21.24
CA LYS A 1 -33.06 -2.58 -20.36
C LYS A 1 -32.85 -3.30 -19.02
N ASN A 2 -33.50 -4.45 -18.75
CA ASN A 2 -33.32 -5.25 -17.52
C ASN A 2 -33.04 -6.73 -17.86
N TYR A 3 -31.98 -7.01 -18.64
CA TYR A 3 -31.58 -8.38 -18.92
C TYR A 3 -30.40 -8.76 -18.01
N ASN A 4 -30.56 -9.81 -17.21
CA ASN A 4 -29.47 -10.38 -16.43
C ASN A 4 -28.58 -11.19 -17.39
N VAL A 5 -27.39 -10.65 -17.68
CA VAL A 5 -26.42 -11.30 -18.55
C VAL A 5 -25.64 -12.33 -17.73
N ALA A 6 -25.79 -13.61 -18.07
CA ALA A 6 -25.04 -14.70 -17.46
C ALA A 6 -23.85 -15.07 -18.35
N LEU A 7 -22.64 -15.10 -17.79
CA LEU A 7 -21.48 -15.68 -18.47
C LEU A 7 -21.39 -17.15 -18.08
N ILE A 8 -21.62 -18.02 -19.05
CA ILE A 8 -21.44 -19.46 -18.91
C ILE A 8 -20.07 -19.81 -19.48
N ASN A 9 -19.18 -20.36 -18.66
CA ASN A 9 -17.87 -20.79 -19.13
C ASN A 9 -18.02 -22.17 -19.82
N PRO A 10 -17.66 -22.31 -21.12
CA PRO A 10 -17.79 -23.58 -21.83
C PRO A 10 -16.95 -24.71 -21.20
N LYS A 11 -15.89 -24.39 -20.44
CA LYS A 11 -15.11 -25.38 -19.69
C LYS A 11 -15.88 -25.96 -18.50
N THR A 12 -16.71 -25.14 -17.84
CA THR A 12 -17.52 -25.59 -16.70
C THR A 12 -18.69 -26.47 -17.14
N THR A 13 -19.28 -26.18 -18.31
CA THR A 13 -20.32 -27.03 -18.90
C THR A 13 -19.74 -28.35 -19.40
N ASP A 14 -18.53 -28.34 -19.97
CA ASP A 14 -17.81 -29.57 -20.37
C ASP A 14 -17.47 -30.46 -19.16
N LEU A 15 -17.06 -29.84 -18.04
CA LEU A 15 -16.73 -30.55 -16.81
C LEU A 15 -17.96 -31.21 -16.18
N ASN A 16 -19.10 -30.51 -16.11
CA ASN A 16 -20.35 -31.10 -15.62
C ASN A 16 -20.82 -32.25 -16.51
N ARG A 17 -20.75 -32.11 -17.84
CA ARG A 17 -21.08 -33.20 -18.77
C ARG A 17 -20.21 -34.44 -18.55
N ARG A 18 -18.91 -34.25 -18.26
CA ARG A 18 -18.00 -35.35 -17.92
C ARG A 18 -18.31 -35.99 -16.57
N MET A 19 -18.74 -35.20 -15.58
CA MET A 19 -19.16 -35.73 -14.27
C MET A 19 -20.43 -36.58 -14.37
N ASP A 20 -21.35 -36.22 -15.25
CA ASP A 20 -22.59 -36.98 -15.51
C ASP A 20 -22.37 -38.20 -16.43
N GLY A 21 -21.11 -38.53 -16.78
CA GLY A 21 -20.76 -39.69 -17.60
C GLY A 21 -21.01 -39.53 -19.11
N GLY A 22 -21.38 -38.32 -19.56
CA GLY A 22 -21.64 -38.02 -20.96
C GLY A 22 -20.36 -37.85 -21.78
N ILE A 23 -19.92 -38.92 -22.45
CA ILE A 23 -18.75 -38.89 -23.36
C ILE A 23 -19.12 -38.30 -24.72
N THR A 24 -20.39 -38.37 -25.11
CA THR A 24 -20.89 -37.99 -26.45
C THR A 24 -21.46 -36.58 -26.50
N LYS A 25 -21.04 -35.81 -27.51
CA LYS A 25 -21.58 -34.49 -27.82
C LYS A 25 -22.78 -34.65 -28.75
N ASN A 26 -23.96 -34.24 -28.32
CA ASN A 26 -25.18 -34.28 -29.13
C ASN A 26 -26.03 -33.06 -28.78
N ASP A 27 -26.48 -32.28 -29.78
CA ASP A 27 -27.16 -31.00 -29.58
C ASP A 27 -28.38 -31.12 -28.65
N LYS A 28 -29.11 -32.23 -28.72
CA LYS A 28 -30.26 -32.49 -27.83
C LYS A 28 -29.85 -32.70 -26.37
N LEU A 29 -28.73 -33.41 -26.13
CA LEU A 29 -28.20 -33.66 -24.79
C LEU A 29 -27.49 -32.42 -24.22
N ASP A 30 -26.75 -31.69 -25.07
CA ASP A 30 -26.10 -30.44 -24.67
C ASP A 30 -27.16 -29.37 -24.33
N THR A 31 -28.31 -29.33 -25.04
CA THR A 31 -29.44 -28.44 -24.68
C THR A 31 -30.03 -28.79 -23.32
N LEU A 32 -30.25 -30.08 -23.02
CA LEU A 32 -30.75 -30.53 -21.71
C LEU A 32 -29.76 -30.20 -20.60
N ASN A 33 -28.47 -30.47 -20.79
CA ASN A 33 -27.42 -30.12 -19.84
C ASN A 33 -27.35 -28.62 -19.56
N ILE A 34 -27.50 -27.77 -20.59
CA ILE A 34 -27.54 -26.31 -20.42
C ILE A 34 -28.80 -25.90 -19.64
N CYS A 35 -29.96 -26.50 -19.93
CA CYS A 35 -31.20 -26.26 -19.20
C CYS A 35 -31.10 -26.68 -17.73
N ASP A 36 -30.50 -27.83 -17.43
CA ASP A 36 -30.28 -28.34 -16.07
C ASP A 36 -29.30 -27.46 -15.30
N ILE A 37 -28.22 -27.03 -15.94
CA ILE A 37 -27.28 -26.04 -15.40
C ILE A 37 -28.00 -24.74 -15.04
N LEU A 38 -28.92 -24.27 -15.90
CA LEU A 38 -29.69 -23.05 -15.68
C LEU A 38 -30.74 -23.18 -14.56
N SER A 39 -31.37 -24.35 -14.44
CA SER A 39 -32.43 -24.69 -13.48
C SER A 39 -31.90 -25.01 -12.07
N LEU A 40 -30.64 -25.44 -11.95
CA LEU A 40 -29.94 -25.70 -10.69
C LEU A 40 -30.03 -24.52 -9.72
N ASN A 41 -30.15 -24.80 -8.42
CA ASN A 41 -30.43 -23.81 -7.38
C ASN A 41 -29.34 -22.71 -7.30
N LYS A 42 -29.68 -21.45 -6.95
CA LYS A 42 -28.77 -20.28 -6.99
C LYS A 42 -27.38 -20.47 -6.33
N LEU A 43 -27.30 -21.36 -5.34
CA LEU A 43 -26.08 -21.69 -4.59
C LEU A 43 -25.14 -22.69 -5.29
N LYS A 44 -25.62 -23.40 -6.31
CA LYS A 44 -24.87 -24.43 -7.07
C LYS A 44 -24.78 -24.13 -8.57
N LYS A 45 -25.06 -22.90 -8.99
CA LYS A 45 -24.99 -22.51 -10.41
C LYS A 45 -23.52 -22.39 -10.85
N PRO A 46 -23.04 -23.19 -11.83
CA PRO A 46 -21.66 -23.13 -12.33
C PRO A 46 -21.42 -21.93 -13.26
N TYR A 47 -22.45 -21.13 -13.55
CA TYR A 47 -22.34 -19.92 -14.36
C TYR A 47 -22.34 -18.66 -13.49
N ARG A 48 -21.60 -17.65 -13.96
CA ARG A 48 -21.41 -16.41 -13.22
C ARG A 48 -22.33 -15.35 -13.78
N LEU A 49 -23.34 -14.95 -12.99
CA LEU A 49 -24.15 -13.78 -13.31
C LEU A 49 -23.25 -12.54 -13.33
N THR A 50 -23.30 -11.79 -14.43
CA THR A 50 -22.54 -10.56 -14.61
C THR A 50 -23.54 -9.41 -14.51
N SER A 51 -23.54 -8.73 -13.36
CA SER A 51 -24.34 -7.52 -13.14
C SER A 51 -23.40 -6.32 -13.05
N SER A 52 -23.91 -5.10 -13.29
CA SER A 52 -23.16 -3.84 -13.16
C SER A 52 -22.47 -3.72 -11.80
N LYS A 53 -23.11 -4.19 -10.72
CA LYS A 53 -22.54 -4.26 -9.35
C LYS A 53 -21.22 -5.03 -9.24
N LYS A 54 -20.84 -5.83 -10.25
CA LYS A 54 -19.60 -6.59 -10.27
C LYS A 54 -18.41 -5.73 -10.73
N PHE A 55 -18.65 -4.66 -11.49
CA PHE A 55 -17.61 -3.71 -11.87
C PHE A 55 -17.14 -2.92 -10.66
N ASP A 56 -18.08 -2.38 -9.88
CA ASP A 56 -17.77 -1.68 -8.62
C ASP A 56 -17.00 -2.59 -7.64
N LEU A 57 -17.46 -3.85 -7.49
CA LEU A 57 -16.76 -4.85 -6.66
C LEU A 57 -15.37 -5.22 -7.21
N TYR A 58 -15.18 -5.21 -8.53
CA TYR A 58 -13.89 -5.46 -9.15
C TYR A 58 -12.94 -4.29 -8.88
N GLU A 59 -13.38 -3.05 -9.07
CA GLU A 59 -12.59 -1.85 -8.78
C GLU A 59 -12.17 -1.80 -7.31
N GLN A 60 -13.09 -2.05 -6.38
CA GLN A 60 -12.78 -2.11 -4.94
C GLN A 60 -11.71 -3.16 -4.62
N LYS A 61 -11.79 -4.35 -5.23
CA LYS A 61 -10.76 -5.41 -5.06
C LYS A 61 -9.41 -5.00 -5.61
N GLN A 62 -9.40 -4.30 -6.75
CA GLN A 62 -8.15 -3.82 -7.34
C GLN A 62 -7.53 -2.70 -6.49
N LEU A 63 -8.34 -1.78 -5.96
CA LEU A 63 -7.89 -0.70 -5.08
C LEU A 63 -7.31 -1.23 -3.76
N THR A 64 -7.96 -2.18 -3.11
CA THR A 64 -7.45 -2.79 -1.86
C THR A 64 -6.15 -3.56 -2.09
N ARG A 65 -6.02 -4.28 -3.21
CA ARG A 65 -4.76 -4.92 -3.60
C ARG A 65 -3.65 -3.92 -3.87
N LEU A 66 -3.97 -2.82 -4.55
CA LEU A 66 -3.02 -1.74 -4.83
C LEU A 66 -2.55 -1.08 -3.53
N HIS A 67 -3.47 -0.78 -2.60
CA HIS A 67 -3.13 -0.27 -1.27
C HIS A 67 -2.16 -1.21 -0.54
N HIS A 68 -2.45 -2.52 -0.51
CA HIS A 68 -1.55 -3.49 0.13
C HIS A 68 -0.17 -3.53 -0.54
N SER A 69 -0.13 -3.54 -1.87
CA SER A 69 1.13 -3.55 -2.62
C SER A 69 1.97 -2.29 -2.38
N LEU A 70 1.35 -1.10 -2.32
CA LEU A 70 2.05 0.14 -2.02
C LEU A 70 2.60 0.14 -0.59
N LYS A 71 1.84 -0.38 0.37
CA LYS A 71 2.28 -0.51 1.76
C LYS A 71 3.49 -1.44 1.89
N GLU A 72 3.51 -2.56 1.18
CA GLU A 72 4.68 -3.44 1.09
C GLU A 72 5.89 -2.74 0.47
N GLN A 73 5.69 -2.00 -0.62
CA GLN A 73 6.75 -1.23 -1.27
C GLN A 73 7.35 -0.17 -0.34
N ILE A 74 6.51 0.56 0.41
CA ILE A 74 6.95 1.51 1.42
C ILE A 74 7.82 0.80 2.47
N ASN A 75 7.39 -0.35 2.99
CA ASN A 75 8.18 -1.12 3.96
C ASN A 75 9.55 -1.54 3.40
N VAL A 76 9.62 -2.01 2.16
CA VAL A 76 10.88 -2.39 1.52
C VAL A 76 11.80 -1.17 1.37
N LEU A 77 11.26 -0.02 0.96
CA LEU A 77 12.03 1.21 0.84
C LEU A 77 12.50 1.76 2.18
N SER A 78 11.66 1.70 3.22
CA SER A 78 12.04 2.06 4.59
C SER A 78 13.18 1.19 5.08
N ASN A 79 13.14 -0.12 4.84
CA ASN A 79 14.24 -1.02 5.22
C ASN A 79 15.54 -0.70 4.45
N ARG A 80 15.45 -0.37 3.16
CA ARG A 80 16.61 0.07 2.37
C ARG A 80 17.18 1.39 2.87
N LEU A 81 16.30 2.35 3.18
CA LEU A 81 16.68 3.63 3.76
C LEU A 81 17.37 3.42 5.12
N GLN A 82 16.85 2.53 5.96
CA GLN A 82 17.47 2.17 7.23
C GLN A 82 18.89 1.66 7.04
N LYS A 83 19.10 0.75 6.09
CA LYS A 83 20.44 0.22 5.77
C LYS A 83 21.41 1.33 5.33
N CYS A 84 20.96 2.26 4.49
CA CYS A 84 21.79 3.40 4.07
C CYS A 84 22.11 4.31 5.26
N ILE A 85 21.15 4.55 6.16
CA ILE A 85 21.37 5.36 7.37
C ILE A 85 22.35 4.66 8.30
N ASP A 86 22.26 3.35 8.48
CA ASP A 86 23.18 2.61 9.35
C ASP A 86 24.62 2.64 8.81
N LEU A 87 24.80 2.75 7.49
CA LEU A 87 26.11 2.91 6.84
C LEU A 87 26.68 4.32 7.01
N VAL A 88 25.84 5.33 6.76
CA VAL A 88 26.27 6.74 6.69
C VAL A 88 26.25 7.42 8.05
N PHE A 89 25.38 6.99 8.96
CA PHE A 89 25.22 7.55 10.31
C PHE A 89 24.54 6.56 11.30
N PRO A 90 25.26 5.55 11.83
CA PRO A 90 24.66 4.51 12.70
C PRO A 90 24.08 5.07 14.01
N GLU A 91 24.70 6.11 14.57
CA GLU A 91 24.25 6.76 15.81
C GLU A 91 22.93 7.53 15.63
N TYR A 92 22.53 7.82 14.39
CA TYR A 92 21.34 8.60 14.09
C TYR A 92 20.07 8.00 14.70
N ASN A 93 19.90 6.67 14.62
CA ASN A 93 18.72 5.99 15.17
C ASN A 93 18.58 6.14 16.68
N ALA A 94 19.70 6.24 17.43
CA ALA A 94 19.68 6.39 18.87
C ALA A 94 19.32 7.82 19.31
N LEU A 95 19.55 8.81 18.44
CA LEU A 95 19.29 10.22 18.73
C LEU A 95 17.80 10.58 18.67
N PHE A 96 17.00 9.83 17.90
CA PHE A 96 15.57 10.09 17.75
C PHE A 96 14.72 9.07 18.52
N LYS A 97 13.83 9.57 19.40
CA LYS A 97 12.84 8.74 20.10
C LYS A 97 11.77 8.15 19.17
N SER A 98 11.55 8.76 18.00
CA SER A 98 10.56 8.33 17.00
C SER A 98 11.25 8.15 15.65
N LYS A 99 11.23 6.91 15.14
CA LYS A 99 11.77 6.56 13.81
C LYS A 99 10.83 7.09 12.73
N TYR A 100 11.40 7.60 11.63
CA TYR A 100 10.66 8.10 10.46
C TYR A 100 9.67 9.26 10.72
N GLY A 101 9.84 10.02 11.80
CA GLY A 101 9.07 11.24 12.04
C GLY A 101 9.33 12.32 10.97
N LYS A 102 8.46 13.33 10.88
CA LYS A 102 8.59 14.44 9.90
C LYS A 102 9.96 15.13 9.95
N VAL A 103 10.47 15.40 11.15
CA VAL A 103 11.79 16.03 11.34
C VAL A 103 12.92 15.06 10.98
N TYR A 104 12.80 13.78 11.33
CA TYR A 104 13.78 12.74 10.99
C TYR A 104 13.99 12.68 9.48
N MET A 105 12.89 12.65 8.72
CA MET A 105 12.92 12.59 7.25
C MET A 105 13.40 13.90 6.63
N SER A 106 13.01 15.05 7.20
CA SER A 106 13.41 16.39 6.71
C SER A 106 14.92 16.62 6.83
N ILE A 107 15.53 16.21 7.96
CA ILE A 107 16.97 16.33 8.18
C ILE A 107 17.73 15.45 7.18
N LEU A 108 17.30 14.20 6.99
CA LEU A 108 17.94 13.31 6.02
C LEU A 108 17.78 13.78 4.57
N LYS A 109 16.62 14.37 4.23
CA LYS A 109 16.38 14.95 2.90
C LYS A 109 17.32 16.12 2.61
N GLN A 110 17.61 16.94 3.61
CA GLN A 110 18.42 18.14 3.44
C GLN A 110 19.93 17.84 3.47
N PHE A 111 20.38 17.03 4.42
CA PHE A 111 21.81 16.81 4.64
C PHE A 111 22.29 15.47 4.04
N GLY A 112 21.55 14.38 4.17
CA GLY A 112 21.87 13.10 3.52
C GLY A 112 23.09 12.36 4.09
N SER A 113 23.94 12.98 4.91
CA SER A 113 25.05 12.30 5.61
C SER A 113 25.47 12.93 6.94
N ALA A 114 26.18 12.16 7.78
CA ALA A 114 26.80 12.70 8.99
C ALA A 114 27.79 13.83 8.69
N LYS A 115 28.57 13.71 7.61
CA LYS A 115 29.58 14.70 7.21
C LYS A 115 28.98 16.05 6.86
N THR A 116 27.90 16.05 6.08
CA THR A 116 27.17 17.27 5.73
C THR A 116 26.48 17.89 6.93
N ILE A 117 25.95 17.08 7.86
CA ILE A 117 25.38 17.57 9.13
C ILE A 117 26.47 18.24 10.00
N ALA A 118 27.66 17.64 10.09
CA ALA A 118 28.78 18.19 10.86
C ALA A 118 29.29 19.53 10.30
N GLN A 119 29.25 19.70 8.98
CA GLN A 119 29.66 20.94 8.29
C GLN A 119 28.55 22.00 8.23
N ALA A 120 27.29 21.61 8.36
CA ALA A 120 26.15 22.51 8.30
C ALA A 120 26.11 23.53 9.45
N ASP A 121 25.53 24.70 9.18
CA ASP A 121 25.31 25.74 10.18
C ASP A 121 24.21 25.30 11.18
N ILE A 122 24.40 25.61 12.46
CA ILE A 122 23.41 25.33 13.51
C ILE A 122 22.09 26.05 13.21
N ARG A 123 22.12 27.20 12.51
CA ARG A 123 20.93 27.95 12.12
C ARG A 123 20.08 27.23 11.07
N THR A 124 20.70 26.56 10.11
CA THR A 124 19.95 25.76 9.10
C THR A 124 19.40 24.49 9.73
N LEU A 125 20.17 23.85 10.61
CA LEU A 125 19.70 22.73 11.43
C LEU A 125 18.49 23.12 12.28
N ARG A 126 18.54 24.23 13.02
CA ARG A 126 17.40 24.73 13.81
C ARG A 126 16.15 24.96 12.95
N LYS A 127 16.30 25.48 11.72
CA LYS A 127 15.18 25.61 10.78
C LYS A 127 14.55 24.26 10.39
N CYS A 128 15.35 23.19 10.28
CA CYS A 128 14.82 21.83 10.04
C CYS A 128 14.04 21.28 11.25
N PHE A 129 14.37 21.73 12.46
CA PHE A 129 13.62 21.40 13.68
C PHE A 129 12.37 22.29 13.88
N ASP A 130 12.37 23.51 13.35
CA ASP A 130 11.22 24.43 13.31
C ASP A 130 10.19 23.98 12.27
N ILE A 131 9.63 22.78 12.44
CA ILE A 131 8.43 22.40 11.71
C ILE A 131 7.24 23.08 12.39
N THR A 132 6.56 23.94 11.64
CA THR A 132 5.32 24.61 12.03
C THR A 132 4.22 23.58 12.30
N GLY A 133 4.06 23.16 13.56
CA GLY A 133 3.00 22.26 13.96
C GLY A 133 2.90 22.08 15.48
N ARG A 134 1.66 22.06 16.00
CA ARG A 134 1.32 21.66 17.38
C ARG A 134 1.64 20.16 17.54
N GLY A 135 2.87 19.83 17.92
CA GLY A 135 3.27 18.45 18.19
C GLY A 135 4.47 18.41 19.13
N ASN A 136 4.63 17.28 19.85
CA ASN A 136 5.70 17.10 20.84
C ASN A 136 7.06 17.47 20.25
N ARG A 137 7.66 18.53 20.81
CA ARG A 137 9.02 18.93 20.48
C ARG A 137 9.96 17.75 20.71
N ILE A 138 10.77 17.46 19.71
CA ILE A 138 11.78 16.42 19.83
C ILE A 138 12.76 16.91 20.89
N SER A 139 13.07 16.05 21.86
CA SER A 139 14.02 16.35 22.93
C SER A 139 15.46 16.58 22.44
N LEU A 140 15.70 16.41 21.14
CA LEU A 140 17.02 16.51 20.52
C LEU A 140 17.27 17.94 20.07
N THR A 141 18.30 18.56 20.63
CA THR A 141 18.78 19.88 20.20
C THR A 141 19.67 19.73 18.97
N ALA A 142 19.62 20.70 18.06
CA ALA A 142 20.49 20.77 16.88
C ALA A 142 21.99 20.65 17.21
N GLU A 143 22.41 21.15 18.38
CA GLU A 143 23.78 21.04 18.89
C GLU A 143 24.18 19.59 19.14
N LYS A 144 23.34 18.82 19.83
CA LYS A 144 23.59 17.41 20.12
C LYS A 144 23.66 16.56 18.84
N LEU A 145 22.83 16.87 17.85
CA LEU A 145 22.90 16.22 16.53
C LEU A 145 24.24 16.51 15.84
N LYS A 146 24.70 17.77 15.89
CA LYS A 146 25.96 18.20 15.26
C LYS A 146 27.18 17.61 15.97
N GLU A 147 27.15 17.48 17.29
CA GLU A 147 28.20 16.80 18.05
C GLU A 147 28.30 15.33 17.68
N SER A 148 27.18 14.59 17.68
CA SER A 148 27.15 13.19 17.26
C SER A 148 27.59 13.00 15.81
N ALA A 149 27.23 13.95 14.92
CA ALA A 149 27.68 13.92 13.53
C ALA A 149 29.20 14.09 13.39
N LYS A 150 29.84 14.87 14.28
CA LYS A 150 31.31 15.04 14.30
C LYS A 150 32.04 13.82 14.85
N THR A 151 31.45 13.12 15.82
CA THR A 151 32.02 11.91 16.44
C THR A 151 31.67 10.63 15.68
N SER A 152 30.84 10.73 14.63
CA SER A 152 30.32 9.58 13.93
C SER A 152 31.40 8.79 13.17
N VAL A 153 31.32 7.47 13.24
CA VAL A 153 32.13 6.51 12.47
C VAL A 153 31.53 6.22 11.08
N GLY A 154 30.46 6.92 10.69
CA GLY A 154 29.74 6.67 9.44
C GLY A 154 30.57 6.98 8.19
N ILE A 155 30.44 6.14 7.17
CA ILE A 155 31.12 6.32 5.88
C ILE A 155 30.21 7.14 4.98
N SER A 156 30.71 8.27 4.46
CA SER A 156 29.97 9.10 3.52
C SER A 156 30.54 8.98 2.11
N SER A 157 29.70 8.52 1.18
CA SER A 157 29.92 8.64 -0.26
C SER A 157 28.86 9.56 -0.85
N LEU A 158 29.22 10.29 -1.91
CA LEU A 158 28.25 11.10 -2.67
C LEU A 158 27.10 10.22 -3.21
N ALA A 159 27.41 8.98 -3.58
CA ALA A 159 26.41 8.03 -4.05
C ALA A 159 25.37 7.70 -2.97
N ASP A 160 25.82 7.48 -1.72
CA ASP A 160 24.93 7.15 -0.61
C ASP A 160 24.06 8.35 -0.20
N GLU A 161 24.64 9.56 -0.21
CA GLU A 161 23.91 10.81 0.04
C GLU A 161 22.79 11.03 -0.99
N MET A 162 23.11 10.83 -2.26
CA MET A 162 22.11 10.90 -3.33
C MET A 162 21.07 9.79 -3.16
N GLN A 163 21.49 8.57 -2.85
CA GLN A 163 20.58 7.44 -2.67
C GLN A 163 19.58 7.70 -1.54
N ILE A 164 20.02 8.22 -0.39
CA ILE A 164 19.14 8.57 0.74
C ILE A 164 18.09 9.60 0.31
N LYS A 165 18.50 10.66 -0.39
CA LYS A 165 17.59 11.70 -0.89
C LYS A 165 16.53 11.12 -1.84
N HIS A 166 16.94 10.26 -2.77
CA HIS A 166 16.02 9.60 -3.71
C HIS A 166 15.07 8.63 -3.00
N LEU A 167 15.56 7.84 -2.05
CA LEU A 167 14.74 6.92 -1.27
C LEU A 167 13.68 7.68 -0.47
N ILE A 168 14.04 8.80 0.16
CA ILE A 168 13.09 9.63 0.89
C ILE A 168 12.02 10.20 -0.03
N ALA A 169 12.41 10.77 -1.17
CA ALA A 169 11.46 11.31 -2.14
C ALA A 169 10.49 10.22 -2.65
N HIS A 170 11.00 9.00 -2.86
CA HIS A 170 10.17 7.87 -3.27
C HIS A 170 9.18 7.45 -2.17
N ILE A 171 9.61 7.39 -0.91
CA ILE A 171 8.74 7.09 0.23
C ILE A 171 7.66 8.17 0.40
N GLU A 172 8.00 9.45 0.26
CA GLU A 172 7.03 10.56 0.31
C GLU A 172 5.99 10.43 -0.80
N LEU A 173 6.44 10.18 -2.04
CA LEU A 173 5.56 9.99 -3.19
C LEU A 173 4.59 8.81 -2.98
N LEU A 174 5.10 7.66 -2.55
CA LEU A 174 4.26 6.48 -2.31
C LEU A 174 3.25 6.71 -1.17
N ASN A 175 3.64 7.45 -0.13
CA ASN A 175 2.70 7.81 0.94
C ASN A 175 1.58 8.73 0.45
N ASP A 176 1.87 9.67 -0.45
CA ASP A 176 0.84 10.54 -1.02
C ASP A 176 -0.07 9.78 -1.98
N GLN A 177 0.47 8.85 -2.78
CA GLN A 177 -0.32 7.91 -3.58
C GLN A 177 -1.19 7.01 -2.71
N LEU A 178 -0.67 6.53 -1.58
CA LEU A 178 -1.43 5.71 -0.62
C LEU A 178 -2.63 6.50 -0.08
N LYS A 179 -2.43 7.76 0.33
CA LYS A 179 -3.54 8.64 0.78
C LYS A 179 -4.58 8.86 -0.31
N GLU A 180 -4.16 9.02 -1.56
CA GLU A 180 -5.11 9.18 -2.68
C GLU A 180 -5.96 7.92 -2.85
N ILE A 181 -5.34 6.74 -2.77
CA ILE A 181 -6.03 5.45 -2.84
C ILE A 181 -6.94 5.24 -1.63
N ASP A 182 -6.48 5.60 -0.43
CA ASP A 182 -7.28 5.50 0.79
C ASP A 182 -8.54 6.36 0.70
N LYS A 183 -8.39 7.59 0.21
CA LYS A 183 -9.53 8.48 -0.01
C LYS A 183 -10.51 7.91 -1.04
N LYS A 184 -10.01 7.35 -2.15
CA LYS A 184 -10.86 6.68 -3.15
C LYS A 184 -11.58 5.47 -2.54
N ILE A 185 -10.90 4.64 -1.75
CA ILE A 185 -11.50 3.49 -1.05
C ILE A 185 -12.59 3.96 -0.09
N GLU A 186 -12.38 5.06 0.64
CA GLU A 186 -13.37 5.66 1.54
C GLU A 186 -14.62 6.12 0.78
N GLU A 187 -14.45 6.86 -0.33
CA GLU A 187 -15.54 7.27 -1.23
C GLU A 187 -16.35 6.06 -1.73
N PHE A 188 -15.68 5.04 -2.27
CA PHE A 188 -16.33 3.80 -2.72
C PHE A 188 -17.03 3.03 -1.60
N SER A 189 -16.55 3.15 -0.36
CA SER A 189 -17.15 2.48 0.79
C SER A 189 -18.44 3.18 1.23
N THR A 190 -18.47 4.51 1.19
CA THR A 190 -19.68 5.30 1.47
C THR A 190 -20.80 5.05 0.46
N ASP A 191 -20.47 4.92 -0.84
CA ASP A 191 -21.45 4.65 -1.89
C ASP A 191 -22.07 3.24 -1.78
N LEU A 192 -21.30 2.26 -1.31
CA LEU A 192 -21.78 0.88 -1.19
C LEU A 192 -22.78 0.70 -0.02
N ASN A 193 -22.81 1.62 0.96
CA ASN A 193 -23.67 1.57 2.15
C ASN A 193 -23.77 0.15 2.75
N SER A 194 -22.62 -0.52 2.88
CA SER A 194 -22.58 -1.91 3.32
C SER A 194 -22.82 -2.01 4.84
N PRO A 195 -23.74 -2.89 5.31
CA PRO A 195 -23.97 -3.10 6.75
C PRO A 195 -22.74 -3.61 7.53
N ILE A 196 -21.68 -3.98 6.81
CA ILE A 196 -20.42 -4.46 7.40
C ILE A 196 -19.74 -3.36 8.24
N ILE A 197 -19.92 -2.07 7.87
CA ILE A 197 -19.37 -0.91 8.61
C ILE A 197 -20.08 -0.71 9.97
N SER A 198 -21.28 -1.31 10.15
CA SER A 198 -22.04 -1.28 11.40
C SER A 198 -21.51 -2.27 12.46
N VAL A 199 -20.58 -3.17 12.09
CA VAL A 199 -20.02 -4.14 13.02
C VAL A 199 -18.84 -3.49 13.77
N PRO A 200 -18.89 -3.41 15.11
CA PRO A 200 -17.80 -2.80 15.90
C PRO A 200 -16.49 -3.55 15.62
N GLY A 201 -15.46 -2.82 15.18
CA GLY A 201 -14.14 -3.38 14.88
C GLY A 201 -13.86 -3.65 13.39
N ILE A 202 -14.86 -3.50 12.50
CA ILE A 202 -14.64 -3.53 11.04
C ILE A 202 -14.79 -2.10 10.51
N SER A 203 -13.67 -1.46 10.17
CA SER A 203 -13.65 -0.15 9.53
C SER A 203 -13.58 -0.31 8.00
N HIS A 204 -13.55 0.80 7.24
CA HIS A 204 -13.31 0.79 5.79
C HIS A 204 -12.07 -0.01 5.38
N PHE A 205 -11.15 -0.20 6.33
CA PHE A 205 -10.03 -1.11 6.23
C PHE A 205 -10.15 -2.19 7.31
N SER A 206 -10.24 -3.45 6.87
CA SER A 206 -9.89 -4.60 7.70
C SER A 206 -8.42 -4.92 7.43
N GLY A 207 -7.60 -4.90 8.48
CA GLY A 207 -6.17 -5.25 8.42
C GLY A 207 -5.92 -6.69 8.02
#